data_AF-A0A9P7JHZ1-F1
#
_entry.id   AF-A0A9P7JHZ1-F1
#
_cell.length_a   1.000
_cell.length_b   1.000
_cell.length_c   1.000
_cell.angle_alpha   90.00
_cell.angle_beta   90.00
_cell.angle_gamma   90.00
#
_symmetry.space_group_name_H-M   'P 1'
#
loop_
_entity.id
_entity.type
_entity.pdbx_description
1 polymer ?
#
loop_
_entity_poly.entity_id
_entity_poly.type
_entity_poly.pdbx_seq_one_letter_code
_entity_poly.pdbx_strand_id
1 'polypeptide(L)'
;KVKAITMLRNGGLVVELESELLVSWLNNPTGKAALESNLDLAVLFCRHTYPIVLEYLPIQLQIENEVFLKQVEQENNLPLNVIANIRWIKPPTKHSVEQRKAFALMQITDIHIANNIL
;
A
#
# COMPACT_ATOMS: atom_id res chain seq x y z
N LYS A 1 15.53 5.80 -18.98
CA LYS A 1 16.86 5.95 -18.34
C LYS A 1 16.67 6.38 -16.89
N VAL A 2 17.64 6.11 -16.01
CA VAL A 2 17.62 6.59 -14.62
C VAL A 2 17.92 8.09 -14.63
N LYS A 3 17.02 8.88 -14.05
CA LYS A 3 17.16 10.33 -13.91
C LYS A 3 17.97 10.70 -12.68
N ALA A 4 17.65 10.09 -11.54
CA ALA A 4 18.30 10.34 -10.27
C ALA A 4 18.22 9.11 -9.35
N ILE A 5 19.18 9.01 -8.42
CA ILE A 5 19.17 8.01 -7.35
C ILE A 5 19.43 8.75 -6.03
N THR A 6 18.55 8.55 -5.06
CA THR A 6 18.66 9.15 -3.73
C THR A 6 18.73 8.04 -2.68
N MET A 7 19.79 8.05 -1.87
CA MET A 7 19.92 7.13 -0.74
C MET A 7 19.23 7.70 0.50
N LEU A 8 18.36 6.88 1.11
CA LEU A 8 17.66 7.19 2.34
C LEU A 8 18.53 6.82 3.55
N ARG A 9 18.25 7.44 4.70
CA ARG A 9 18.99 7.21 5.97
C ARG A 9 18.93 5.76 6.46
N ASN A 10 17.89 5.02 6.07
CA ASN A 10 17.72 3.60 6.41
C ASN A 10 18.40 2.65 5.41
N GLY A 11 19.22 3.18 4.48
CA GLY A 11 19.87 2.39 3.43
C GLY A 11 18.99 2.07 2.21
N GLY A 12 17.72 2.50 2.21
CA GLY A 12 16.85 2.37 1.05
C GLY A 12 17.27 3.28 -0.11
N LEU A 13 16.89 2.92 -1.33
CA LEU A 13 17.14 3.73 -2.53
C LEU A 13 15.82 4.20 -3.13
N VAL A 14 15.74 5.48 -3.47
CA VAL A 14 14.68 6.05 -4.31
C VAL A 14 15.29 6.30 -5.68
N VAL A 15 14.74 5.63 -6.70
CA VAL A 15 15.20 5.72 -8.08
C VAL A 15 14.17 6.47 -8.90
N GLU A 16 14.53 7.64 -9.39
CA GLU A 16 13.70 8.42 -10.31
C GLU A 16 14.01 8.00 -11.74
N LEU A 17 12.98 7.70 -12.53
CA LEU A 17 13.10 7.25 -13.91
C LEU A 17 12.55 8.32 -14.84
N GLU A 18 13.14 8.44 -16.03
CA GLU A 18 12.73 9.43 -17.04
C GLU A 18 11.41 9.06 -17.76
N SER A 19 10.83 7.87 -17.50
CA SER A 19 9.67 7.38 -18.25
C SER A 19 8.71 6.59 -17.36
N GLU A 20 7.43 6.94 -17.44
CA GLU A 20 6.33 6.19 -16.82
C GLU A 20 6.25 4.74 -17.32
N LEU A 21 6.61 4.48 -18.59
CA LEU A 21 6.64 3.11 -19.13
C LEU A 21 7.63 2.23 -18.36
N LEU A 22 8.78 2.77 -17.99
CA LEU A 22 9.78 2.05 -17.20
C LEU A 22 9.32 1.82 -15.76
N VAL A 23 8.63 2.81 -15.17
CA VAL A 23 8.02 2.67 -13.84
C VAL A 23 6.97 1.57 -13.85
N SER A 24 6.08 1.58 -14.84
CA SER A 24 5.04 0.57 -15.02
C SER A 24 5.65 -0.82 -15.24
N TRP A 25 6.69 -0.93 -16.06
CA TRP A 25 7.38 -2.19 -16.28
C TRP A 25 8.06 -2.73 -14.99
N LEU A 26 8.74 -1.88 -14.22
CA LEU A 26 9.34 -2.26 -12.93
C LEU A 26 8.32 -2.57 -11.84
N ASN A 27 7.09 -2.09 -11.95
CA ASN A 27 6.02 -2.45 -11.01
C ASN A 27 5.41 -3.82 -11.31
N ASN A 28 5.66 -4.39 -12.50
CA ASN A 28 5.23 -5.73 -12.88
C ASN A 28 6.20 -6.81 -12.36
N PRO A 29 5.71 -8.02 -12.05
CA PRO A 29 6.55 -9.12 -11.55
C PRO A 29 7.74 -9.43 -12.47
N THR A 30 7.54 -9.39 -13.78
CA THR A 30 8.59 -9.66 -14.78
C THR A 30 9.72 -8.62 -14.72
N GLY A 31 9.38 -7.33 -14.59
CA GLY A 31 10.38 -6.27 -14.52
C GLY A 31 11.16 -6.30 -13.21
N LYS A 32 10.49 -6.62 -12.10
CA LYS A 32 11.13 -6.82 -10.79
C LYS A 32 12.13 -7.96 -10.81
N ALA A 33 11.70 -9.13 -11.27
CA ALA A 33 12.55 -10.31 -11.37
C ALA A 33 13.76 -10.07 -12.29
N ALA A 34 13.56 -9.37 -13.41
CA ALA A 34 14.65 -9.00 -14.28
C ALA A 34 15.66 -8.07 -13.58
N LEU A 35 15.21 -7.07 -12.82
CA LEU A 35 16.11 -6.18 -12.09
C LEU A 35 16.85 -6.91 -10.96
N GLU A 36 16.16 -7.74 -10.18
CA GLU A 36 16.76 -8.56 -9.12
C GLU A 36 17.86 -9.46 -9.68
N SER A 37 17.58 -10.14 -10.80
CA SER A 37 18.55 -11.00 -11.49
C SER A 37 19.73 -10.25 -12.08
N ASN A 38 19.59 -8.97 -12.45
CA ASN A 38 20.70 -8.17 -12.98
C ASN A 38 21.57 -7.56 -11.88
N LEU A 39 21.02 -7.37 -10.68
CA LEU A 39 21.74 -6.78 -9.56
C LEU A 39 22.39 -7.84 -8.67
N ASP A 40 22.04 -9.12 -8.81
CA ASP A 40 22.44 -10.21 -7.91
C ASP A 40 22.22 -9.86 -6.42
N LEU A 41 21.19 -9.05 -6.16
CA LEU A 41 20.84 -8.52 -4.85
C LEU A 41 19.36 -8.80 -4.59
N ALA A 42 19.05 -9.18 -3.35
CA ALA A 42 17.68 -9.20 -2.87
C ALA A 42 17.19 -7.76 -2.70
N VAL A 43 16.39 -7.27 -3.64
CA VAL A 43 15.81 -5.92 -3.62
C VAL A 43 14.36 -6.01 -3.16
N LEU A 44 14.01 -5.24 -2.12
CA LEU A 44 12.61 -5.07 -1.73
C LEU A 44 12.02 -3.86 -2.46
N PHE A 45 11.07 -4.10 -3.36
CA PHE A 45 10.33 -3.05 -4.04
C PHE A 45 9.21 -2.52 -3.14
N CYS A 46 9.43 -1.36 -2.52
CA CYS A 46 8.37 -0.65 -1.82
C CYS A 46 7.41 -0.02 -2.84
N ARG A 47 6.15 -0.46 -2.85
CA ARG A 47 5.08 0.29 -3.54
C ARG A 47 4.82 1.58 -2.77
N HIS A 48 4.77 2.69 -3.49
CA HIS A 48 4.28 3.93 -2.90
C HIS A 48 2.79 3.78 -2.60
N THR A 49 2.39 4.10 -1.37
CA THR A 49 1.00 4.06 -0.95
C THR A 49 0.58 5.42 -0.38
N TYR A 50 -0.70 5.71 -0.52
CA TYR A 50 -1.34 6.93 -0.06
C TYR A 50 -2.21 6.57 1.15
N PRO A 51 -1.77 6.92 2.37
CA PRO A 51 -2.50 6.58 3.58
C PRO A 51 -3.76 7.43 3.73
N ILE A 52 -4.89 6.78 4.05
CA ILE A 52 -6.16 7.40 4.40
C ILE A 52 -6.55 6.96 5.80
N VAL A 53 -7.04 7.88 6.62
CA VAL A 53 -7.61 7.57 7.92
C VAL A 53 -9.09 7.24 7.75
N LEU A 54 -9.48 6.03 8.12
CA LEU A 54 -10.88 5.63 8.23
C LEU A 54 -11.34 5.78 9.67
N GLU A 55 -12.41 6.52 9.85
CA GLU A 55 -12.94 6.84 11.17
C GLU A 55 -14.10 5.91 11.56
N TYR A 56 -14.25 5.67 12.86
CA TYR A 56 -15.43 5.05 13.46
C TYR A 56 -15.80 3.64 12.95
N LEU A 57 -14.83 2.82 12.54
CA LEU A 57 -15.08 1.44 12.12
C LEU A 57 -15.43 0.54 13.31
N PRO A 58 -16.44 -0.35 13.22
CA PRO A 58 -16.74 -1.32 14.26
C PRO A 58 -15.54 -2.26 14.53
N ILE A 59 -15.16 -2.42 15.80
CA ILE A 59 -13.97 -3.21 16.17
C ILE A 59 -14.14 -4.72 15.93
N GLN A 60 -15.35 -5.19 15.66
CA GLN A 60 -15.65 -6.59 15.33
C GLN A 60 -15.21 -6.95 13.91
N LEU A 61 -15.00 -5.94 13.03
CA LEU A 61 -14.56 -6.17 11.67
C LEU A 61 -13.14 -6.74 11.62
N GLN A 62 -12.97 -7.79 10.83
CA GLN A 62 -11.66 -8.39 10.55
C GLN A 62 -10.97 -7.64 9.41
N ILE A 63 -10.71 -6.35 9.63
CA ILE A 63 -10.29 -5.43 8.56
C ILE A 63 -8.95 -5.85 7.92
N GLU A 64 -8.05 -6.48 8.69
CA GLU A 64 -6.71 -6.86 8.24
C GLU A 64 -6.71 -8.18 7.42
N ASN A 65 -7.88 -8.77 7.17
CA ASN A 65 -8.03 -9.98 6.34
C ASN A 65 -8.07 -9.62 4.84
N GLU A 66 -7.28 -10.30 4.02
CA GLU A 66 -7.26 -10.09 2.56
C GLU A 66 -8.63 -10.30 1.88
N VAL A 67 -9.44 -11.23 2.38
CA VAL A 67 -10.78 -11.47 1.84
C VAL A 67 -11.68 -10.26 2.08
N PHE A 68 -11.57 -9.65 3.26
CA PHE A 68 -12.32 -8.42 3.59
C PHE A 68 -11.92 -7.28 2.65
N LEU A 69 -10.62 -7.11 2.37
CA LEU A 69 -10.15 -6.09 1.44
C LEU A 69 -10.73 -6.26 0.04
N LYS A 70 -10.70 -7.49 -0.50
CA LYS A 70 -11.27 -7.79 -1.83
C LYS A 70 -12.78 -7.54 -1.88
N GLN A 71 -13.50 -7.85 -0.81
CA GLN A 71 -14.93 -7.56 -0.70
C GLN A 71 -15.19 -6.05 -0.72
N VAL A 72 -14.45 -5.26 0.08
CA VAL A 72 -14.58 -3.80 0.09
C VAL A 72 -14.30 -3.22 -1.30
N GLU A 73 -13.27 -3.70 -2.00
CA GLU A 73 -12.98 -3.26 -3.37
C GLU A 73 -14.16 -3.55 -4.31
N GLN A 74 -14.69 -4.77 -4.27
CA GLN A 74 -15.82 -5.18 -5.11
C GLN A 74 -17.10 -4.40 -4.81
N GLU A 75 -17.46 -4.26 -3.53
CA GLU A 75 -18.68 -3.58 -3.09
C GLU A 75 -18.67 -2.08 -3.44
N ASN A 76 -17.47 -1.47 -3.54
CA ASN A 76 -17.31 -0.06 -3.85
C ASN A 76 -16.88 0.20 -5.31
N ASN A 77 -16.92 -0.81 -6.19
CA ASN A 77 -16.47 -0.72 -7.58
C ASN A 77 -15.04 -0.16 -7.74
N LEU A 78 -14.17 -0.48 -6.79
CA LEU A 78 -12.76 -0.12 -6.85
C LEU A 78 -11.97 -1.13 -7.71
N PRO A 79 -10.89 -0.71 -8.38
CA PRO A 79 -9.98 -1.63 -9.02
C PRO A 79 -9.40 -2.66 -8.04
N LEU A 80 -9.24 -3.89 -8.53
CA LEU A 80 -8.72 -4.99 -7.72
C LEU A 80 -7.28 -4.71 -7.23
N ASN A 81 -7.03 -4.99 -5.95
CA ASN A 81 -5.77 -4.75 -5.24
C ASN A 81 -5.34 -3.28 -5.16
N VAL A 82 -6.27 -2.33 -5.29
CA VAL A 82 -5.98 -0.91 -5.05
C VAL A 82 -5.78 -0.62 -3.56
N ILE A 83 -6.41 -1.41 -2.68
CA ILE A 83 -6.19 -1.37 -1.24
C ILE A 83 -5.00 -2.27 -0.92
N ALA A 84 -3.83 -1.67 -0.70
CA ALA A 84 -2.60 -2.40 -0.41
C ALA A 84 -2.63 -3.10 0.95
N ASN A 85 -3.16 -2.42 1.97
CA ASN A 85 -3.46 -2.97 3.28
C ASN A 85 -4.36 -2.01 4.07
N ILE A 86 -4.86 -2.50 5.20
CA ILE A 86 -5.45 -1.68 6.24
C ILE A 86 -4.96 -2.20 7.59
N ARG A 87 -4.81 -1.31 8.57
CA ARG A 87 -4.49 -1.68 9.95
C ARG A 87 -5.18 -0.77 10.94
N TRP A 88 -5.46 -1.28 12.14
CA TRP A 88 -5.91 -0.40 13.21
C TRP A 88 -4.82 0.61 13.60
N ILE A 89 -5.18 1.88 13.78
CA ILE A 89 -4.23 2.89 14.28
C ILE A 89 -3.87 2.57 15.74
N LYS A 90 -4.88 2.25 16.53
CA LYS A 90 -4.73 1.74 17.89
C LYS A 90 -4.84 0.20 17.84
N PRO A 91 -3.80 -0.56 18.20
CA PRO A 91 -3.86 -2.03 18.16
C PRO A 91 -5.05 -2.57 18.96
N PRO A 92 -5.67 -3.69 18.51
CA PRO A 92 -6.81 -4.30 19.22
C PRO A 92 -6.53 -4.58 20.70
N THR A 93 -5.31 -4.99 21.04
CA THR A 93 -4.87 -5.25 22.43
C THR A 93 -4.90 -4.02 23.34
N LYS A 94 -4.98 -2.81 22.77
CA LYS A 94 -5.07 -1.54 23.50
C LYS A 94 -6.47 -0.96 23.50
N HIS A 95 -7.45 -1.58 22.84
CA HIS A 95 -8.84 -1.11 22.87
C HIS A 95 -9.39 -1.23 24.30
N SER A 96 -10.18 -0.26 24.75
CA SER A 96 -10.85 -0.42 26.05
C SER A 96 -11.97 -1.46 25.92
N VAL A 97 -12.32 -2.11 27.02
CA VAL A 97 -13.34 -3.19 27.04
C VAL A 97 -14.69 -2.71 26.50
N GLU A 98 -15.03 -1.44 26.74
CA GLU A 98 -16.29 -0.83 26.28
C GLU A 98 -16.19 -0.21 24.87
N GLN A 99 -15.00 -0.16 24.27
CA GLN A 99 -14.81 0.43 22.95
C GLN A 99 -15.60 -0.39 21.91
N ARG A 100 -16.38 0.31 21.07
CA ARG A 100 -17.15 -0.33 19.98
C ARG A 100 -16.66 0.05 18.59
N LYS A 101 -15.97 1.18 18.48
CA LYS A 101 -15.47 1.73 17.22
C LYS A 101 -14.00 2.13 17.36
N ALA A 102 -13.23 2.06 16.28
CA ALA A 102 -11.83 2.48 16.24
C ALA A 102 -11.49 3.08 14.88
N PHE A 103 -10.33 3.73 14.81
CA PHE A 103 -9.82 4.31 13.57
C PHE A 103 -8.80 3.36 12.94
N ALA A 104 -8.80 3.31 11.62
CA ALA A 104 -7.88 2.51 10.84
C ALA A 104 -7.11 3.37 9.85
N LEU A 105 -5.92 2.90 9.48
CA LEU A 105 -5.10 3.47 8.43
C LEU A 105 -5.18 2.52 7.22
N MET A 106 -5.77 2.99 6.13
CA MET A 106 -5.88 2.27 4.87
C MET A 106 -4.80 2.79 3.91
N GLN A 107 -4.08 1.89 3.25
CA GLN A 107 -3.04 2.22 2.29
C GLN A 107 -3.58 1.98 0.87
N ILE A 108 -3.65 3.03 0.07
CA ILE A 108 -4.13 2.96 -1.32
C ILE A 108 -2.96 3.08 -2.28
N THR A 109 -2.94 2.28 -3.36
CA THR A 109 -1.82 2.29 -4.32
C THR A 109 -1.90 3.39 -5.38
N ASP A 110 -3.04 4.05 -5.50
CA ASP A 110 -3.33 5.07 -6.51
C ASP A 110 -3.79 6.38 -5.86
N ILE A 111 -3.17 7.50 -6.23
CA ILE A 111 -3.47 8.82 -5.63
C ILE A 111 -4.85 9.35 -6.01
N HIS A 112 -5.29 9.10 -7.25
CA HIS A 112 -6.59 9.58 -7.71
C HIS A 112 -7.71 8.83 -6.99
N ILE A 113 -7.56 7.52 -6.81
CA ILE A 113 -8.50 6.74 -6.02
C ILE A 113 -8.45 7.16 -4.55
N ALA A 114 -7.25 7.35 -4.01
CA ALA A 114 -7.11 7.76 -2.61
C ALA A 114 -7.85 9.08 -2.30
N ASN A 115 -7.77 10.04 -3.22
CA ASN A 115 -8.45 11.33 -3.09
C ASN A 115 -9.98 11.27 -3.23
N ASN A 116 -10.54 10.16 -3.72
CA ASN A 116 -11.98 10.00 -3.98
C ASN A 116 -12.67 8.96 -3.06
N ILE A 117 -11.95 8.40 -2.08
CA ILE A 117 -12.51 7.44 -1.09
C ILE A 117 -13.27 8.17 0.04
N LEU A 118 -13.12 9.49 0.18
CA LEU A 118 -13.81 10.35 1.14
C LEU A 118 -14.85 11.23 0.43
#